data_AF-A0A7C4GX32-F1
#
_entry.id   AF-A0A7C4GX32-F1
#
_cell.length_a   1.000
_cell.length_b   1.000
_cell.length_c   1.000
_cell.angle_alpha   90.00
_cell.angle_beta   90.00
_cell.angle_gamma   90.00
#
_symmetry.space_group_name_H-M   'P 1'
#
loop_
_entity.id
_entity.type
_entity.pdbx_description
1 polymer ?
#
loop_
_entity_poly.entity_id
_entity_poly.type
_entity_poly.pdbx_seq_one_letter_code
_entity_poly.pdbx_strand_id
1 'polypeptide(L)'
;MGERKPLKIVVYHAGQCDPKKCTALKLKRHGLVRLVRQIKLLPKGAIILNPFSKIAFSPADRKRIETYGLAALDFSWEHAE
;
A
#
# COMPACT_ATOMS: atom_id res chain seq x y z
N MET A 1 14.41 19.71 14.77
CA MET A 1 13.22 18.93 14.36
C MET A 1 13.57 18.27 13.04
N GLY A 2 13.85 16.96 13.04
CA GLY A 2 14.41 16.27 11.87
C GLY A 2 13.42 16.19 10.70
N GLU A 3 13.93 16.41 9.49
CA GLU A 3 13.16 16.37 8.25
C GLU A 3 12.57 14.96 8.04
N ARG A 4 11.23 14.85 8.05
CA ARG A 4 10.55 13.57 7.86
C ARG A 4 10.64 13.18 6.39
N LYS A 5 11.46 12.17 6.07
CA LYS A 5 11.48 11.60 4.72
C LYS A 5 10.07 11.10 4.36
N PRO A 6 9.53 11.43 3.17
CA PRO A 6 8.24 10.95 2.74
C PRO A 6 8.26 9.41 2.64
N LEU A 7 7.26 8.78 3.25
CA LEU A 7 7.13 7.33 3.27
C LEU A 7 6.81 6.82 1.87
N LYS A 8 7.48 5.74 1.45
CA LYS A 8 7.19 5.08 0.19
C LYS A 8 5.96 4.20 0.36
N ILE A 9 4.82 4.66 -0.15
CA ILE A 9 3.57 3.88 -0.16
C ILE A 9 3.30 3.42 -1.59
N VAL A 10 3.18 2.10 -1.78
CA VAL A 10 2.90 1.50 -3.09
C VAL A 10 1.64 0.66 -3.01
N VAL A 11 0.68 0.92 -3.90
CA VAL A 11 -0.58 0.16 -3.97
C VAL A 11 -0.55 -0.70 -5.21
N TYR A 12 -0.71 -2.01 -5.06
CA TYR A 12 -1.11 -2.87 -6.16
C TYR A 12 -2.61 -2.69 -6.41
N HIS A 13 -3.01 -2.45 -7.66
CA HIS A 13 -4.41 -2.29 -8.03
C HIS A 13 -4.77 -3.22 -9.17
N ALA A 14 -5.73 -4.10 -8.91
CA ALA A 14 -6.19 -5.12 -9.84
C ALA A 14 -7.05 -4.55 -10.98
N GLY A 15 -7.61 -3.35 -10.82
CA GLY A 15 -8.48 -2.73 -11.83
C GLY A 15 -9.89 -3.31 -11.89
N GLN A 16 -10.34 -3.93 -10.79
CA GLN A 16 -11.63 -4.64 -10.70
C GLN A 16 -12.77 -3.78 -10.12
N CYS A 17 -12.56 -2.49 -9.89
CA CYS A 17 -13.56 -1.58 -9.30
C CYS A 17 -13.85 -0.38 -10.22
N ASP A 18 -14.99 0.28 -10.00
CA ASP A 18 -15.34 1.53 -10.68
C ASP A 18 -14.24 2.59 -10.46
N PRO A 19 -13.55 3.06 -11.53
CA PRO A 19 -12.47 4.03 -11.42
C PRO A 19 -12.88 5.35 -10.77
N LYS A 20 -14.16 5.74 -10.86
CA LYS A 20 -14.69 6.97 -10.28
C LYS A 20 -14.83 6.88 -8.76
N LYS A 21 -15.02 5.67 -8.22
CA LYS A 21 -15.24 5.39 -6.79
C LYS A 21 -14.01 4.82 -6.08
N CYS A 22 -12.97 4.44 -6.81
CA CYS A 22 -11.77 3.82 -6.27
C CYS A 22 -10.90 4.80 -5.43
N THR A 23 -10.70 4.45 -4.16
CA THR A 23 -9.83 5.20 -3.22
C THR A 23 -8.36 5.16 -3.63
N ALA A 24 -7.84 4.01 -4.11
CA ALA A 24 -6.44 3.92 -4.55
C ALA A 24 -6.14 4.88 -5.72
N LEU A 25 -7.06 5.01 -6.67
CA LEU A 25 -6.96 5.98 -7.77
C LEU A 25 -7.08 7.43 -7.27
N LYS A 26 -7.90 7.70 -6.24
CA LYS A 26 -7.95 9.02 -5.59
C LYS A 26 -6.62 9.37 -4.92
N LEU A 27 -6.03 8.46 -4.16
CA LEU A 27 -4.73 8.65 -3.50
C LEU A 27 -3.60 8.92 -4.52
N LYS A 28 -3.58 8.21 -5.66
CA LYS A 28 -2.63 8.48 -6.74
C LYS A 28 -2.80 9.88 -7.32
N ARG A 29 -4.05 10.33 -7.54
CA ARG A 29 -4.34 11.68 -8.04
C ARG A 29 -3.80 12.78 -7.11
N HIS A 30 -3.77 12.53 -5.80
CA HIS A 30 -3.18 13.42 -4.81
C HIS A 30 -1.66 13.23 -4.59
N GLY A 31 -1.00 12.34 -5.36
CA GLY A 31 0.44 12.08 -5.20
C GLY A 31 0.84 11.37 -3.91
N LEU A 32 -0.13 10.79 -3.18
CA LEU A 32 0.11 10.16 -1.87
C LEU A 32 0.63 8.72 -1.98
N VAL A 33 0.40 8.06 -3.11
CA VAL A 33 0.81 6.67 -3.34
C VAL A 33 1.32 6.46 -4.76
N ARG A 34 2.24 5.52 -4.92
CA ARG A 34 2.60 4.96 -6.23
C ARG A 34 1.70 3.77 -6.54
N LEU A 35 0.99 3.83 -7.65
CA LEU A 35 0.09 2.76 -8.09
C LEU A 35 0.81 1.81 -9.07
N VAL A 36 0.72 0.50 -8.84
CA VAL A 36 1.29 -0.54 -9.71
C VAL A 36 0.24 -1.58 -10.09
N ARG A 37 0.41 -2.19 -11.27
CA ARG A 37 -0.50 -3.26 -11.78
C ARG A 37 0.11 -4.66 -11.72
N GLN A 38 1.33 -4.79 -11.22
CA GLN A 38 2.04 -6.06 -11.11
C GLN A 38 2.61 -6.18 -9.70
N ILE A 39 2.33 -7.29 -9.01
CA ILE A 39 2.78 -7.54 -7.63
C ILE A 39 4.30 -7.45 -7.51
N LYS A 40 5.06 -7.90 -8.54
CA LYS A 40 6.53 -7.82 -8.57
C LYS A 40 7.09 -6.39 -8.50
N LEU A 41 6.26 -5.37 -8.72
CA LEU A 41 6.65 -3.97 -8.61
C LEU A 41 6.46 -3.42 -7.19
N LEU A 42 5.89 -4.18 -6.26
CA LEU A 42 5.88 -3.81 -4.84
C LEU A 42 7.33 -3.80 -4.29
N PRO A 43 7.67 -2.89 -3.35
CA PRO A 43 9.01 -2.83 -2.80
C PRO A 43 9.33 -4.11 -2.02
N LYS A 44 10.48 -4.72 -2.30
CA LYS A 44 10.96 -5.87 -1.52
C LYS A 44 11.19 -5.44 -0.06
N GLY A 45 10.70 -6.24 0.87
CA GLY A 45 10.82 -5.99 2.31
C GLY A 45 9.83 -4.98 2.89
N ALA A 46 8.99 -4.36 2.05
CA ALA A 46 7.90 -3.51 2.52
C ALA A 46 6.93 -4.29 3.39
N ILE A 47 6.27 -3.59 4.31
CA ILE A 47 5.16 -4.17 5.06
C ILE A 47 3.95 -4.19 4.14
N ILE A 48 3.30 -5.36 4.03
CA ILE A 48 2.06 -5.50 3.27
C ILE A 48 0.90 -5.44 4.26
N LEU A 49 -0.03 -4.49 4.03
CA LEU A 49 -1.30 -4.50 4.74
C LEU A 49 -2.15 -5.66 4.22
N ASN A 50 -2.38 -6.63 5.10
CA ASN A 50 -3.19 -7.83 4.82
C ASN A 50 -4.28 -7.95 5.89
N PRO A 51 -5.57 -7.87 5.53
CA PRO A 51 -6.68 -7.98 6.49
C PRO A 51 -6.73 -9.35 7.20
N PHE A 52 -6.07 -10.37 6.64
CA PHE A 52 -6.01 -11.74 7.20
C PHE A 52 -4.76 -12.00 8.05
N SER A 53 -3.91 -10.98 8.27
CA SER A 53 -2.73 -11.11 9.12
C SER A 53 -3.12 -11.38 10.58
N LYS A 54 -2.49 -12.37 11.21
CA LYS A 54 -2.61 -12.63 12.66
C LYS A 54 -1.92 -11.55 13.51
N ILE A 55 -1.03 -10.77 12.92
CA ILE A 55 -0.25 -9.74 13.59
C ILE A 55 -0.78 -8.38 13.16
N ALA A 56 -1.19 -7.57 14.14
CA ALA A 56 -1.63 -6.21 13.92
C ALA A 56 -0.45 -5.28 13.62
N PHE A 57 -0.67 -4.33 12.71
CA PHE A 57 0.27 -3.26 12.41
C PHE A 57 0.42 -2.31 13.60
N SER A 58 1.65 -1.93 13.96
CA SER A 58 1.91 -1.18 15.20
C SER A 58 3.15 -0.26 15.09
N PRO A 59 3.41 0.62 16.08
CA PRO A 59 4.64 1.43 16.10
C PRO A 59 5.95 0.63 16.07
N ALA A 60 5.93 -0.67 16.43
CA ALA A 60 7.09 -1.55 16.33
C ALA A 60 7.59 -1.72 14.88
N ASP A 61 6.72 -1.49 13.91
CA ASP A 61 7.01 -1.60 12.48
C ASP A 61 7.79 -0.41 11.90
N ARG A 62 7.92 0.69 12.66
CA ARG A 62 8.48 1.97 12.19
C ARG A 62 9.77 1.81 11.39
N LYS A 63 10.76 1.09 11.93
CA LYS A 63 12.07 0.92 11.29
C LYS A 63 11.96 0.26 9.91
N ARG A 64 11.07 -0.72 9.76
CA ARG A 64 10.85 -1.43 8.49
C ARG A 64 10.12 -0.53 7.48
N ILE A 65 9.13 0.26 7.90
CA ILE A 65 8.45 1.22 7.01
C ILE A 65 9.42 2.30 6.53
N GLU A 66 10.23 2.85 7.43
CA GLU A 66 11.22 3.89 7.07
C GLU A 66 12.28 3.37 6.08
N THR A 67 12.64 2.09 6.19
CA THR A 67 13.65 1.46 5.32
C THR A 67 13.05 1.02 3.97
N TYR A 68 11.92 0.31 4.00
CA TYR A 68 11.40 -0.41 2.83
C TYR A 68 10.06 0.11 2.30
N GLY A 69 9.32 0.86 3.13
CA GLY A 69 8.01 1.41 2.79
C GLY A 69 6.84 0.50 3.18
N LEU A 70 5.65 0.92 2.73
CA LEU A 70 4.37 0.26 2.94
C LEU A 70 3.79 -0.15 1.59
N ALA A 71 3.20 -1.34 1.55
CA ALA A 71 2.49 -1.88 0.42
C ALA A 71 1.04 -2.18 0.80
N ALA A 72 0.10 -1.85 -0.09
CA ALA A 72 -1.30 -2.23 0.04
C ALA A 72 -1.78 -2.94 -1.23
N LEU A 73 -2.79 -3.77 -1.09
CA LEU A 73 -3.44 -4.48 -2.19
C LEU A 73 -4.87 -3.96 -2.33
N ASP A 74 -5.24 -3.54 -3.54
CA ASP A 74 -6.56 -3.01 -3.90
C ASP A 74 -7.19 -3.90 -4.96
N PHE A 75 -8.06 -4.80 -4.49
CA PHE A 75 -8.87 -5.73 -5.28
C PHE A 75 -10.31 -5.72 -4.74
N SER A 76 -11.27 -6.26 -5.49
CA SER A 76 -12.63 -6.40 -4.96
C SER A 76 -12.64 -7.42 -3.83
N TRP A 77 -13.55 -7.25 -2.86
CA TRP A 77 -13.73 -8.22 -1.77
C TRP A 77 -14.15 -9.60 -2.28
N GLU A 78 -14.71 -9.70 -3.48
CA GLU A 78 -15.06 -10.97 -4.13
C GLU A 78 -13.84 -11.87 -4.43
N HIS A 79 -12.63 -11.32 -4.36
CA HIS A 79 -11.38 -12.05 -4.60
C HIS A 79 -10.44 -12.02 -3.39
N ALA A 80 -10.93 -11.62 -2.22
CA ALA A 80 -10.17 -11.52 -0.99
C ALA A 80 -10.24 -12.86 -0.20
N GLU A 81 -9.57 -13.91 -0.70
CA GLU A 81 -9.35 -15.17 0.02
C GLU A 81 -7.91 -15.65 -0.12
#